data_AF-A0A1G0E1M2-F1
#
_entry.id   AF-A0A1G0E1M2-F1
#
_cell.length_a   1.000
_cell.length_b   1.000
_cell.length_c   1.000
_cell.angle_alpha   90.00
_cell.angle_beta   90.00
_cell.angle_gamma   90.00
#
_symmetry.space_group_name_H-M   'P 1'
#
loop_
_entity.id
_entity.type
_entity.pdbx_description
1 polymer ?
#
loop_
_entity_poly.entity_id
_entity_poly.type
_entity_poly.pdbx_seq_one_letter_code
_entity_poly.pdbx_strand_id
1 'polypeptide(L)'
;MSGSACACVPGGYVPNPNGAGCVEEQYTLSEPQDQTRLPDVEPGSSREVAARVTSVQTGQPKQGAVVRFRLDVDLTSGGHDHGETYGRRSRGTISGCVAESGGTPDTYDCTTGADGYTGFTFNAPDASGTHTFTANCISHACSGSKTFNINVKVDGLVPIPADPALYTFIGGEADKKHHDNHYLTDSALSQLVVMAINYHFLYPDEPVLHLNDASLVLGGLFDKDGDWDTPHEKHRRGVVIDIRANTTSATSLKNCLKILSSWLRIQNWLMA
;
A
#
# COMPACT_ATOMS: atom_id res chain seq x y z
N MET A 1 16.42 -35.50 47.17
CA MET A 1 15.38 -36.19 46.37
C MET A 1 15.39 -35.60 44.98
N SER A 2 16.14 -36.20 44.05
CA SER A 2 16.03 -35.86 42.62
C SER A 2 14.85 -36.65 42.05
N GLY A 3 13.64 -36.15 42.31
CA GLY A 3 12.44 -36.71 41.68
C GLY A 3 12.56 -36.47 40.19
N SER A 4 12.52 -37.54 39.40
CA SER A 4 12.34 -37.45 37.94
C SER A 4 11.20 -36.48 37.65
N ALA A 5 11.45 -35.49 36.79
CA ALA A 5 10.39 -34.63 36.29
C ALA A 5 9.26 -35.54 35.81
N CYS A 6 8.10 -35.49 36.45
CA CYS A 6 6.94 -36.26 36.02
C CYS A 6 6.70 -35.86 34.56
N ALA A 7 6.90 -36.79 33.64
CA ALA A 7 6.59 -36.55 32.24
C ALA A 7 5.10 -36.22 32.16
N CYS A 8 4.78 -34.99 31.78
CA CYS A 8 3.39 -34.61 31.56
C CYS A 8 2.78 -35.54 30.51
N VAL A 9 1.51 -35.91 30.72
CA VAL A 9 0.80 -36.81 29.81
C VAL A 9 0.80 -36.19 28.40
N PRO A 10 1.10 -36.96 27.35
CA PRO A 10 0.97 -36.48 25.97
C PRO A 10 -0.46 -35.99 25.72
N GLY A 11 -0.62 -34.76 25.22
CA GLY A 11 -1.96 -34.21 24.94
C GLY A 11 -2.15 -32.74 25.28
N GLY A 12 -1.10 -31.90 25.18
CA GLY A 12 -1.23 -30.46 25.40
C GLY A 12 -0.96 -29.99 26.82
N TYR A 13 -0.25 -30.77 27.64
CA TYR A 13 0.22 -30.35 28.96
C TYR A 13 1.75 -30.30 29.01
N VAL A 14 2.29 -29.26 29.66
CA VAL A 14 3.72 -29.04 29.87
C VAL A 14 4.04 -28.87 31.36
N PRO A 15 5.30 -29.11 31.80
CA PRO A 15 5.68 -28.87 33.19
C PRO A 15 5.34 -27.45 33.61
N ASN A 16 4.76 -27.29 34.81
CA ASN A 16 4.41 -25.98 35.32
C ASN A 16 5.69 -25.15 35.54
N PRO A 17 5.90 -24.04 34.81
CA PRO A 17 7.09 -23.21 35.00
C PRO A 17 7.15 -22.55 36.40
N ASN A 18 6.00 -22.50 37.10
CA ASN A 18 5.84 -21.84 38.40
C ASN A 18 5.76 -22.82 39.58
N GLY A 19 6.03 -24.12 39.40
CA GLY A 19 6.02 -25.07 40.51
C GLY A 19 5.86 -26.53 40.13
N ALA A 20 5.31 -27.32 41.04
CA ALA A 20 5.04 -28.73 40.79
C ALA A 20 3.82 -28.93 39.87
N GLY A 21 3.80 -30.06 39.16
CA GLY A 21 2.67 -30.49 38.32
C GLY A 21 2.80 -30.08 36.85
N CYS A 22 1.69 -30.24 36.13
CA CYS A 22 1.57 -29.92 34.71
C CYS A 22 0.48 -28.87 34.52
N VAL A 23 0.66 -28.00 33.53
CA VAL A 23 -0.32 -26.99 33.11
C VAL A 23 -0.69 -27.23 31.65
N GLU A 24 -1.91 -26.87 31.26
CA GLU A 24 -2.28 -26.85 29.85
C GLU A 24 -1.36 -25.87 29.11
N GLU A 25 -0.75 -26.34 28.05
CA GLU A 25 0.13 -25.53 27.22
C GLU A 25 -0.69 -24.45 26.53
N GLN A 26 -0.27 -23.20 26.70
CA GLN A 26 -0.92 -22.05 26.10
C GLN A 26 -0.03 -21.53 24.98
N TYR A 27 -0.64 -21.01 23.93
CA TYR A 27 0.07 -20.49 22.78
C TYR A 27 -0.23 -19.01 22.56
N THR A 28 0.75 -18.31 22.02
CA THR A 28 0.62 -16.90 21.67
C THR A 28 1.10 -16.65 20.25
N LEU A 29 0.49 -15.66 19.62
CA LEU A 29 0.93 -15.13 18.33
C LEU A 29 2.04 -14.10 18.57
N SER A 30 3.27 -14.40 18.15
CA SER A 30 4.31 -13.38 18.04
C SER A 30 4.11 -12.57 16.75
N GLU A 31 4.57 -11.33 16.76
CA GLU A 31 4.34 -10.41 15.64
C GLU A 31 4.83 -10.97 14.31
N PRO A 32 4.10 -10.70 13.23
CA PRO A 32 4.59 -11.02 11.91
C PRO A 32 5.83 -10.18 11.64
N GLN A 33 6.99 -10.84 11.58
CA GLN A 33 8.31 -10.21 11.42
C GLN A 33 8.73 -9.20 12.53
N ASP A 34 8.14 -9.27 13.73
CA ASP A 34 8.48 -8.37 14.86
C ASP A 34 8.32 -6.87 14.55
N GLN A 35 7.40 -6.53 13.64
CA GLN A 35 7.12 -5.16 13.22
C GLN A 35 5.61 -4.88 13.18
N THR A 36 5.22 -3.75 13.76
CA THR A 36 3.85 -3.21 13.69
C THR A 36 3.52 -2.61 12.31
N ARG A 37 4.55 -2.35 11.49
CA ARG A 37 4.44 -1.87 10.11
C ARG A 37 5.41 -2.63 9.22
N LEU A 38 4.88 -3.31 8.22
CA LEU A 38 5.68 -3.95 7.20
C LEU A 38 6.15 -2.91 6.17
N PRO A 39 7.24 -3.16 5.45
CA PRO A 39 7.65 -2.29 4.36
C PRO A 39 6.55 -2.14 3.31
N ASP A 40 6.44 -0.93 2.78
CA ASP A 40 5.48 -0.57 1.75
C ASP A 40 5.71 -1.41 0.47
N VAL A 41 4.68 -1.51 -0.36
CA VAL A 41 4.70 -2.29 -1.61
C VAL A 41 4.16 -1.47 -2.78
N GLU A 42 4.77 -1.61 -3.94
CA GLU A 42 4.30 -0.99 -5.17
C GLU A 42 2.98 -1.59 -5.66
N PRO A 43 2.08 -0.81 -6.26
CA PRO A 43 0.88 -1.33 -6.93
C PRO A 43 1.24 -2.44 -7.95
N GLY A 44 0.46 -3.53 -7.93
CA GLY A 44 0.69 -4.70 -8.78
C GLY A 44 1.89 -5.58 -8.40
N SER A 45 2.63 -5.25 -7.33
CA SER A 45 3.72 -6.07 -6.79
C SER A 45 3.25 -6.98 -5.67
N SER A 46 4.15 -7.81 -5.14
CA SER A 46 3.83 -8.77 -4.08
C SER A 46 4.73 -8.63 -2.85
N ARG A 47 4.20 -8.98 -1.68
CA ARG A 47 4.91 -8.97 -0.40
C ARG A 47 4.64 -10.24 0.39
N GLU A 48 5.68 -10.85 0.94
CA GLU A 48 5.52 -11.93 1.91
C GLU A 48 5.18 -11.39 3.30
N VAL A 49 4.23 -12.06 3.93
CA VAL A 49 3.76 -11.78 5.29
C VAL A 49 3.77 -13.10 6.05
N ALA A 50 4.38 -13.12 7.22
CA ALA A 50 4.46 -14.35 8.02
C ALA A 50 4.27 -14.04 9.50
N ALA A 51 3.47 -14.83 10.20
CA ALA A 51 3.31 -14.82 11.65
C ALA A 51 3.88 -16.10 12.26
N ARG A 52 4.14 -16.08 13.57
CA ARG A 52 4.66 -17.25 14.29
C ARG A 52 3.86 -17.51 15.56
N VAL A 53 3.61 -18.78 15.85
CA VAL A 53 2.94 -19.23 17.07
C VAL A 53 3.92 -19.99 17.95
N THR A 54 4.02 -19.59 19.21
CA THR A 54 4.91 -20.20 20.19
C THR A 54 4.19 -20.52 21.49
N SER A 55 4.71 -21.52 22.20
CA SER A 55 4.31 -21.86 23.57
C SER A 55 4.66 -20.72 24.52
N VAL A 56 3.69 -20.27 25.32
CA VAL A 56 3.90 -19.25 26.35
C VAL A 56 4.83 -19.76 27.44
N GLN A 57 4.74 -21.05 27.77
CA GLN A 57 5.52 -21.66 28.85
C GLN A 57 6.95 -21.99 28.43
N THR A 58 7.15 -22.46 27.19
CA THR A 58 8.46 -23.01 26.77
C THR A 58 9.16 -22.20 25.68
N GLY A 59 8.46 -21.25 25.05
CA GLY A 59 8.95 -20.51 23.88
C GLY A 59 9.10 -21.36 22.61
N GLN A 60 8.78 -22.66 22.66
CA GLN A 60 8.91 -23.56 21.54
C GLN A 60 7.87 -23.29 20.45
N PRO A 61 8.20 -23.52 19.17
CA PRO A 61 7.26 -23.34 18.08
C PRO A 61 6.08 -24.33 18.15
N LYS A 62 4.89 -23.86 17.79
CA LYS A 62 3.70 -24.70 17.68
C LYS A 62 3.43 -25.03 16.21
N GLN A 63 3.67 -26.28 15.83
CA GLN A 63 3.24 -26.81 14.53
C GLN A 63 1.73 -27.06 14.48
N GLY A 64 1.13 -26.83 13.32
CA GLY A 64 -0.27 -27.14 13.05
C GLY A 64 -1.27 -26.17 13.68
N ALA A 65 -0.82 -25.06 14.27
CA ALA A 65 -1.70 -23.99 14.71
C ALA A 65 -2.28 -23.25 13.48
N VAL A 66 -3.55 -22.92 13.55
CA VAL A 66 -4.26 -22.15 12.54
C VAL A 66 -4.31 -20.68 12.95
N VAL A 67 -3.78 -19.82 12.09
CA VAL A 67 -3.84 -18.37 12.20
C VAL A 67 -4.76 -17.85 11.11
N ARG A 68 -5.79 -17.11 11.53
CA ARG A 68 -6.75 -16.44 10.67
C ARG A 68 -6.32 -15.02 10.41
N PHE A 69 -6.06 -14.70 9.15
CA PHE A 69 -5.80 -13.35 8.69
C PHE A 69 -7.07 -12.75 8.10
N ARG A 70 -7.41 -11.54 8.54
CA ARG A 70 -8.40 -10.68 7.89
C ARG A 70 -7.67 -9.52 7.24
N LEU A 71 -7.98 -9.26 5.98
CA LEU A 71 -7.46 -8.14 5.22
C LEU A 71 -8.53 -7.07 5.09
N ASP A 72 -8.15 -5.82 5.36
CA ASP A 72 -8.98 -4.65 5.14
C ASP A 72 -8.15 -3.52 4.52
N VAL A 73 -8.84 -2.48 4.05
CA VAL A 73 -8.20 -1.30 3.47
C VAL A 73 -8.85 -0.04 4.06
N ASP A 74 -8.01 0.91 4.48
CA ASP A 74 -8.49 2.22 4.90
C ASP A 74 -9.00 2.98 3.67
N LEU A 75 -10.32 3.09 3.59
CA LEU A 75 -11.02 3.70 2.48
C LEU A 75 -10.72 5.19 2.29
N THR A 76 -10.18 5.86 3.32
CA THR A 76 -9.83 7.28 3.31
C THR A 76 -8.34 7.55 3.16
N SER A 77 -7.56 6.50 2.88
CA SER A 77 -6.10 6.60 2.74
C SER A 77 -5.66 6.73 1.28
N GLY A 78 -4.43 7.21 1.08
CA GLY A 78 -3.76 7.22 -0.22
C GLY A 78 -4.19 8.33 -1.19
N GLY A 79 -4.97 9.31 -0.70
CA GLY A 79 -5.54 10.39 -1.52
C GLY A 79 -6.91 10.05 -2.10
N HIS A 80 -7.53 8.96 -1.63
CA HIS A 80 -8.91 8.61 -1.93
C HIS A 80 -9.78 9.00 -0.74
N ASP A 81 -10.51 10.11 -0.85
CA ASP A 81 -11.38 10.63 0.21
C ASP A 81 -12.85 10.24 -0.02
N HIS A 82 -13.06 9.11 -0.69
CA HIS A 82 -14.36 8.55 -1.01
C HIS A 82 -14.39 7.10 -0.54
N GLY A 83 -15.37 6.77 0.31
CA GLY A 83 -15.57 5.42 0.81
C GLY A 83 -16.02 4.42 -0.26
N GLU A 84 -16.63 3.30 0.16
CA GLU A 84 -17.18 2.28 -0.75
C GLU A 84 -18.58 2.62 -1.31
N THR A 85 -19.00 3.88 -1.24
CA THR A 85 -20.36 4.27 -1.63
C THR A 85 -20.67 4.01 -3.11
N TYR A 86 -19.65 4.03 -3.97
CA TYR A 86 -19.82 3.89 -5.43
C TYR A 86 -19.14 2.64 -6.01
N GLY A 87 -18.58 1.78 -5.16
CA GLY A 87 -17.86 0.58 -5.59
C GLY A 87 -16.99 0.06 -4.46
N ARG A 88 -16.46 -1.15 -4.63
CA ARG A 88 -15.58 -1.76 -3.62
C ARG A 88 -14.12 -1.48 -3.98
N ARG A 89 -13.41 -0.79 -3.08
CA ARG A 89 -11.97 -0.62 -3.18
C ARG A 89 -11.29 -1.98 -3.24
N SER A 90 -10.42 -2.17 -4.24
CA SER A 90 -9.66 -3.39 -4.36
C SER A 90 -8.75 -3.53 -3.15
N ARG A 91 -8.82 -4.69 -2.50
CA ARG A 91 -7.97 -5.06 -1.35
C ARG A 91 -6.74 -5.86 -1.78
N GLY A 92 -6.62 -6.20 -3.07
CA GLY A 92 -5.60 -7.15 -3.55
C GLY A 92 -6.01 -8.61 -3.32
N THR A 93 -5.04 -9.51 -3.38
CA THR A 93 -5.27 -10.95 -3.12
C THR A 93 -4.23 -11.54 -2.19
N ILE A 94 -4.61 -12.60 -1.48
CA ILE A 94 -3.72 -13.40 -0.63
C ILE A 94 -3.56 -14.77 -1.27
N SER A 95 -2.30 -15.23 -1.41
CA SER A 95 -1.97 -16.58 -1.85
C SER A 95 -1.10 -17.31 -0.82
N GLY A 96 -1.26 -18.63 -0.71
CA GLY A 96 -0.54 -19.47 0.27
C GLY A 96 -1.37 -19.86 1.49
N CYS A 97 -2.58 -19.31 1.64
CA CYS A 97 -3.54 -19.68 2.68
C CYS A 97 -4.89 -20.07 2.07
N VAL A 98 -5.73 -20.71 2.87
CA VAL A 98 -7.05 -21.16 2.44
C VAL A 98 -8.07 -20.08 2.80
N ALA A 99 -8.87 -19.63 1.84
CA ALA A 99 -9.98 -18.71 2.14
C ALA A 99 -10.95 -19.35 3.13
N GLU A 100 -11.49 -18.56 4.07
CA GLU A 100 -12.43 -19.06 5.07
C GLU A 100 -13.66 -19.71 4.40
N SER A 101 -13.92 -20.98 4.72
CA SER A 101 -15.06 -21.71 4.17
C SER A 101 -16.38 -21.16 4.69
N GLY A 102 -17.26 -20.71 3.79
CA GLY A 102 -18.54 -20.09 4.15
C GLY A 102 -18.40 -18.75 4.88
N GLY A 103 -17.23 -18.13 4.81
CA GLY A 103 -16.79 -17.03 5.67
C GLY A 103 -17.04 -15.62 5.17
N THR A 104 -16.49 -14.67 5.92
CA THR A 104 -16.46 -13.24 5.57
C THR A 104 -15.43 -13.03 4.44
N PRO A 105 -15.72 -12.21 3.41
CA PRO A 105 -14.73 -11.86 2.40
C PRO A 105 -13.41 -11.40 3.05
N ASP A 106 -12.30 -11.66 2.35
CA ASP A 106 -10.95 -11.25 2.76
C ASP A 106 -10.42 -11.89 4.05
N THR A 107 -10.98 -13.05 4.43
CA THR A 107 -10.53 -13.84 5.58
C THR A 107 -9.88 -15.15 5.12
N TYR A 108 -8.70 -15.46 5.66
CA TYR A 108 -7.85 -16.57 5.23
C TYR A 108 -7.25 -17.31 6.41
N ASP A 109 -7.30 -18.63 6.39
CA ASP A 109 -6.72 -19.50 7.41
C ASP A 109 -5.38 -20.08 6.90
N CYS A 110 -4.32 -19.85 7.69
CA CYS A 110 -2.97 -20.31 7.41
C CYS A 110 -2.51 -21.24 8.56
N THR A 111 -1.95 -22.40 8.22
CA THR A 111 -1.48 -23.38 9.21
C THR A 111 0.02 -23.28 9.42
N THR A 112 0.50 -23.35 10.66
CA THR A 112 1.92 -23.26 10.98
C THR A 112 2.70 -24.53 10.65
N GLY A 113 3.92 -24.34 10.15
CA GLY A 113 4.91 -25.39 9.93
C GLY A 113 5.61 -25.85 11.22
N ALA A 114 6.60 -26.74 11.08
CA ALA A 114 7.35 -27.29 12.21
C ALA A 114 8.12 -26.24 13.02
N ASP A 115 8.49 -25.13 12.39
CA ASP A 115 9.15 -23.96 12.96
C ASP A 115 8.18 -22.96 13.62
N GLY A 116 6.88 -23.27 13.59
CA GLY A 116 5.81 -22.46 14.16
C GLY A 116 5.42 -21.26 13.28
N TYR A 117 6.01 -21.11 12.09
CA TYR A 117 5.68 -20.02 11.17
C TYR A 117 4.54 -20.42 10.23
N THR A 118 3.72 -19.44 9.90
CA THR A 118 2.75 -19.49 8.81
C THR A 118 2.71 -18.16 8.10
N GLY A 119 2.25 -18.10 6.87
CA GLY A 119 2.26 -16.85 6.12
C GLY A 119 1.61 -16.96 4.76
N PHE A 120 1.61 -15.85 4.06
CA PHE A 120 1.06 -15.69 2.73
C PHE A 120 1.84 -14.69 1.92
N THR A 121 1.62 -14.73 0.61
CA THR A 121 1.99 -13.66 -0.30
C THR A 121 0.79 -12.75 -0.49
N PHE A 122 0.94 -11.48 -0.13
CA PHE A 122 0.02 -10.40 -0.47
C PHE A 122 0.35 -9.89 -1.88
N ASN A 123 -0.60 -9.93 -2.80
CA ASN A 123 -0.50 -9.30 -4.11
C ASN A 123 -1.26 -7.99 -4.07
N ALA A 124 -0.52 -6.89 -4.14
CA ALA A 124 -1.03 -5.54 -4.04
C ALA A 124 -1.90 -5.19 -5.26
N PRO A 125 -3.05 -4.54 -5.06
CA PRO A 125 -3.87 -4.06 -6.17
C PRO A 125 -3.25 -2.83 -6.84
N ASP A 126 -3.86 -2.40 -7.95
CA ASP A 126 -3.49 -1.15 -8.63
C ASP A 126 -3.89 0.10 -7.83
N ALA A 127 -4.86 -0.02 -6.92
CA ALA A 127 -5.24 1.04 -5.99
C ALA A 127 -4.20 1.13 -4.86
N SER A 128 -3.66 2.33 -4.63
CA SER A 128 -2.77 2.59 -3.50
C SER A 128 -3.58 2.81 -2.22
N GLY A 129 -2.96 2.78 -1.04
CA GLY A 129 -3.61 2.99 0.25
C GLY A 129 -3.07 2.09 1.36
N THR A 130 -3.49 2.37 2.59
CA THR A 130 -3.14 1.59 3.77
C THR A 130 -3.99 0.32 3.81
N HIS A 131 -3.35 -0.83 3.70
CA HIS A 131 -3.95 -2.14 3.91
C HIS A 131 -3.62 -2.62 5.32
N THR A 132 -4.63 -3.07 6.04
CA THR A 132 -4.54 -3.56 7.41
C THR A 132 -4.80 -5.05 7.43
N PHE A 133 -3.88 -5.78 8.05
CA PHE A 133 -4.03 -7.21 8.28
C PHE A 133 -4.20 -7.46 9.78
N THR A 134 -5.23 -8.21 10.14
CA THR A 134 -5.45 -8.68 11.50
C THR A 134 -5.27 -10.19 11.55
N ALA A 135 -4.24 -10.64 12.25
CA ALA A 135 -3.94 -12.04 12.49
C ALA A 135 -4.49 -12.48 13.84
N ASN A 136 -5.32 -13.52 13.86
CA ASN A 136 -5.89 -14.11 15.05
C ASN A 136 -5.53 -15.59 15.12
N CYS A 137 -4.93 -16.04 16.21
CA CYS A 137 -4.72 -17.47 16.40
C CYS A 137 -6.02 -18.14 16.87
N ILE A 138 -6.58 -19.04 16.06
CA ILE A 138 -7.90 -19.64 16.33
C ILE A 138 -7.82 -21.09 16.83
N SER A 139 -6.61 -21.62 17.01
CA SER A 139 -6.41 -22.96 17.57
C SER A 139 -6.71 -23.01 19.07
N HIS A 140 -7.09 -24.20 19.55
CA HIS A 140 -7.31 -24.45 20.98
C HIS A 140 -6.12 -24.00 21.83
N ALA A 141 -6.41 -23.39 22.99
CA ALA A 141 -5.43 -22.83 23.91
C ALA A 141 -4.47 -21.78 23.29
N CYS A 142 -4.81 -21.25 22.12
CA CYS A 142 -4.09 -20.14 21.51
C CYS A 142 -4.83 -18.83 21.77
N SER A 143 -4.12 -17.84 22.29
CA SER A 143 -4.66 -16.50 22.52
C SER A 143 -3.78 -15.47 21.85
N GLY A 144 -4.38 -14.45 21.26
CA GLY A 144 -3.64 -13.36 20.64
C GLY A 144 -4.24 -12.89 19.34
N SER A 145 -4.22 -11.58 19.18
CA SER A 145 -4.53 -10.87 17.95
C SER A 145 -3.39 -9.90 17.68
N LYS A 146 -2.96 -9.80 16.43
CA LYS A 146 -1.96 -8.84 15.99
C LYS A 146 -2.45 -8.12 14.74
N THR A 147 -2.24 -6.82 14.71
CA THR A 147 -2.57 -5.97 13.57
C THR A 147 -1.30 -5.35 13.03
N PHE A 148 -1.16 -5.33 11.71
CA PHE A 148 -0.06 -4.69 11.02
C PHE A 148 -0.54 -4.07 9.72
N ASN A 149 0.16 -3.03 9.29
CA ASN A 149 -0.19 -2.27 8.10
C ASN A 149 0.89 -2.40 7.02
N ILE A 150 0.44 -2.41 5.76
CA ILE A 150 1.25 -2.22 4.56
C ILE A 150 0.65 -1.06 3.79
N ASN A 151 1.45 -0.06 3.39
CA ASN A 151 0.97 0.87 2.38
C ASN A 151 1.25 0.27 1.01
N VAL A 152 0.21 0.20 0.18
CA VAL A 152 0.37 0.06 -1.26
C VAL A 152 0.61 1.46 -1.79
N LYS A 153 1.79 1.75 -2.34
CA LYS A 153 2.13 3.10 -2.81
C LYS A 153 3.18 3.08 -3.91
N VAL A 154 3.21 4.14 -4.71
CA VAL A 154 4.32 4.41 -5.61
C VAL A 154 5.44 5.13 -4.86
N ASP A 155 6.65 4.56 -4.90
CA ASP A 155 7.83 5.10 -4.28
C ASP A 155 8.36 6.33 -5.03
N GLY A 156 8.91 7.28 -4.26
CA GLY A 156 9.53 8.48 -4.80
C GLY A 156 8.55 9.53 -5.33
N LEU A 157 7.26 9.44 -4.98
CA LEU A 157 6.33 10.53 -5.20
C LEU A 157 6.62 11.70 -4.27
N VAL A 158 6.65 12.90 -4.84
CA VAL A 158 6.82 14.18 -4.16
C VAL A 158 5.73 15.15 -4.59
N PRO A 159 5.27 16.05 -3.71
CA PRO A 159 4.31 17.07 -4.09
C PRO A 159 4.95 18.07 -5.06
N ILE A 160 4.18 18.53 -6.04
CA ILE A 160 4.60 19.65 -6.90
C ILE A 160 4.64 20.91 -6.02
N PRO A 161 5.78 21.59 -5.88
CA PRO A 161 5.86 22.83 -5.10
C PRO A 161 5.05 23.93 -5.78
N ALA A 162 4.40 24.79 -5.01
CA ALA A 162 3.68 25.94 -5.56
C ALA A 162 4.67 26.95 -6.17
N ASP A 163 4.43 27.37 -7.41
CA ASP A 163 5.17 28.44 -8.07
C ASP A 163 4.22 29.30 -8.93
N PRO A 164 3.56 30.31 -8.35
CA PRO A 164 2.57 31.12 -9.05
C PRO A 164 3.14 31.96 -10.20
N ALA A 165 4.48 32.07 -10.31
CA ALA A 165 5.11 32.73 -11.44
C ALA A 165 5.15 31.83 -12.69
N LEU A 166 5.09 30.51 -12.52
CA LEU A 166 5.21 29.53 -13.59
C LEU A 166 3.92 28.74 -13.84
N TYR A 167 3.16 28.46 -12.78
CA TYR A 167 1.93 27.69 -12.86
C TYR A 167 1.01 27.87 -11.65
N THR A 168 -0.26 27.50 -11.79
CA THR A 168 -1.24 27.40 -10.69
C THR A 168 -1.94 26.05 -10.70
N PHE A 169 -2.40 25.60 -9.54
CA PHE A 169 -3.16 24.35 -9.41
C PHE A 169 -4.65 24.57 -9.66
N ILE A 170 -5.27 23.60 -10.33
CA ILE A 170 -6.72 23.49 -10.54
C ILE A 170 -7.15 22.02 -10.30
N GLY A 171 -8.45 21.76 -10.20
CA GLY A 171 -8.99 20.40 -10.06
C GLY A 171 -9.08 19.91 -8.63
N GLY A 172 -7.95 19.86 -7.91
CA GLY A 172 -7.83 19.27 -6.57
C GLY A 172 -8.85 19.80 -5.55
N GLU A 173 -8.92 21.11 -5.32
CA GLU A 173 -9.83 21.67 -4.31
C GLU A 173 -11.34 21.52 -4.63
N ALA A 174 -11.68 21.35 -5.92
CA ALA A 174 -13.07 21.20 -6.35
C ALA A 174 -13.55 19.75 -6.25
N ASP A 175 -12.62 18.79 -6.35
CA ASP A 175 -12.91 17.37 -6.22
C ASP A 175 -12.76 16.93 -4.76
N LYS A 176 -13.91 16.80 -4.07
CA LYS A 176 -13.96 16.32 -2.68
C LYS A 176 -13.45 14.88 -2.51
N LYS A 177 -13.23 14.14 -3.60
CA LYS A 177 -12.79 12.75 -3.58
C LYS A 177 -11.26 12.62 -3.68
N HIS A 178 -10.57 13.59 -4.26
CA HIS A 178 -9.13 13.51 -4.59
C HIS A 178 -8.46 14.87 -4.40
N HIS A 179 -8.54 15.45 -3.20
CA HIS A 179 -8.08 16.82 -2.98
C HIS A 179 -6.56 16.97 -3.17
N ASP A 180 -5.81 15.93 -2.82
CA ASP A 180 -4.35 15.87 -2.88
C ASP A 180 -3.89 15.06 -4.10
N ASN A 181 -3.97 15.67 -5.29
CA ASN A 181 -3.70 15.02 -6.57
C ASN A 181 -2.54 15.61 -7.41
N HIS A 182 -1.64 16.37 -6.78
CA HIS A 182 -0.50 17.03 -7.42
C HIS A 182 0.84 16.39 -7.05
N TYR A 183 0.96 15.07 -7.15
CA TYR A 183 2.20 14.34 -6.88
C TYR A 183 2.87 13.84 -8.16
N LEU A 184 4.19 13.92 -8.21
CA LEU A 184 5.02 13.44 -9.31
C LEU A 184 6.26 12.74 -8.77
N THR A 185 6.88 11.91 -9.60
CA THR A 185 8.26 11.47 -9.38
C THR A 185 9.23 12.65 -9.58
N ASP A 186 10.41 12.61 -8.96
CA ASP A 186 11.43 13.66 -9.12
C ASP A 186 11.80 13.93 -10.59
N SER A 187 11.86 12.87 -11.41
CA SER A 187 12.15 12.98 -12.84
C SER A 187 11.04 13.74 -13.59
N ALA A 188 9.77 13.38 -13.34
CA ALA A 188 8.64 14.05 -13.96
C ALA A 188 8.49 15.50 -13.47
N LEU A 189 8.73 15.75 -12.18
CA LEU A 189 8.72 17.10 -11.61
C LEU A 189 9.81 17.99 -12.26
N SER A 190 11.01 17.46 -12.45
CA SER A 190 12.09 18.21 -13.12
C SER A 190 11.71 18.59 -14.55
N GLN A 191 11.06 17.69 -15.27
CA GLN A 191 10.55 17.96 -16.63
C GLN A 191 9.44 19.00 -16.63
N LEU A 192 8.51 18.95 -15.68
CA LEU A 192 7.45 19.94 -15.50
C LEU A 192 8.04 21.34 -15.27
N VAL A 193 9.02 21.47 -14.37
CA VAL A 193 9.66 22.76 -14.07
C VAL A 193 10.37 23.34 -15.30
N VAL A 194 11.16 22.52 -16.01
CA VAL A 194 11.81 22.95 -17.25
C VAL A 194 10.79 23.37 -18.30
N MET A 195 9.69 22.62 -18.45
CA MET A 195 8.62 22.97 -19.37
C MET A 195 7.95 24.30 -19.01
N ALA A 196 7.62 24.51 -17.73
CA ALA A 196 6.95 25.72 -17.28
C ALA A 196 7.83 26.98 -17.48
N ILE A 197 9.14 26.88 -17.18
CA ILE A 197 10.11 27.95 -17.47
C ILE A 197 10.15 28.26 -18.96
N ASN A 198 10.27 27.24 -19.82
CA ASN A 198 10.33 27.46 -21.27
C ASN A 198 9.03 28.05 -21.81
N TYR A 199 7.88 27.60 -21.32
CA TYR A 199 6.58 28.16 -21.69
C TYR A 199 6.51 29.64 -21.33
N HIS A 200 6.84 30.00 -20.09
CA HIS A 200 6.83 31.39 -19.63
C HIS A 200 7.81 32.27 -20.43
N PHE A 201 9.00 31.75 -20.73
CA PHE A 201 10.01 32.49 -21.51
C PHE A 201 9.58 32.72 -22.97
N LEU A 202 9.00 31.71 -23.62
CA LEU A 202 8.55 31.82 -25.01
C LEU A 202 7.26 32.62 -25.17
N TYR A 203 6.44 32.67 -24.12
CA TYR A 203 5.12 33.29 -24.13
C TYR A 203 4.90 34.15 -22.87
N PRO A 204 5.69 35.22 -22.67
CA PRO A 204 5.68 36.01 -21.43
C PRO A 204 4.35 36.75 -21.18
N ASP A 205 3.58 37.01 -22.24
CA ASP A 205 2.28 37.69 -22.16
C ASP A 205 1.09 36.73 -21.98
N GLU A 206 1.32 35.42 -22.05
CA GLU A 206 0.28 34.41 -21.86
C GLU A 206 0.09 34.09 -20.36
N PRO A 207 -1.11 33.66 -19.94
CA PRO A 207 -1.31 33.14 -18.59
C PRO A 207 -0.38 31.96 -18.30
N VAL A 208 0.03 31.84 -17.03
CA VAL A 208 0.81 30.69 -16.52
C VAL A 208 0.09 29.36 -16.73
N LEU A 209 0.81 28.25 -16.65
CA LEU A 209 0.22 26.92 -16.84
C LEU A 209 -0.78 26.62 -15.71
N HIS A 210 -1.93 26.04 -16.06
CA HIS A 210 -2.88 25.53 -15.08
C HIS A 210 -2.75 24.02 -14.99
N LEU A 211 -2.22 23.53 -13.87
CA LEU A 211 -1.97 22.14 -13.59
C LEU A 211 -3.20 21.51 -12.95
N ASN A 212 -3.78 20.52 -13.62
CA ASN A 212 -4.90 19.74 -13.13
C ASN A 212 -4.38 18.44 -12.50
N ASP A 213 -5.00 17.31 -12.79
CA ASP A 213 -4.73 16.04 -12.11
C ASP A 213 -3.32 15.53 -12.44
N ALA A 214 -2.54 15.18 -11.42
CA ALA A 214 -1.34 14.37 -11.51
C ALA A 214 -1.60 13.06 -10.74
N SER A 215 -0.65 12.58 -9.93
CA SER A 215 -0.86 11.43 -9.05
C SER A 215 -1.43 11.84 -7.70
N LEU A 216 -2.14 10.92 -7.04
CA LEU A 216 -2.45 11.01 -5.61
C LEU A 216 -1.19 10.88 -4.75
N VAL A 217 -1.30 11.22 -3.47
CA VAL A 217 -0.19 11.19 -2.48
C VAL A 217 0.52 9.84 -2.38
N LEU A 218 -0.20 8.72 -2.52
CA LEU A 218 0.39 7.37 -2.59
C LEU A 218 0.36 6.78 -4.01
N GLY A 219 -0.08 7.54 -5.00
CA GLY A 219 -0.32 7.07 -6.36
C GLY A 219 -1.47 6.08 -6.47
N GLY A 220 -1.30 5.09 -7.33
CA GLY A 220 -2.33 4.08 -7.58
C GLY A 220 -3.49 4.61 -8.45
N LEU A 221 -4.49 3.77 -8.68
CA LEU A 221 -5.62 4.08 -9.56
C LEU A 221 -6.22 5.47 -9.26
N PHE A 222 -6.20 6.39 -10.24
CA PHE A 222 -6.94 7.65 -10.13
C PHE A 222 -8.37 7.44 -10.63
N ASP A 223 -9.29 7.25 -9.70
CA ASP A 223 -10.70 6.94 -9.97
C ASP A 223 -11.54 8.22 -9.86
N LYS A 224 -11.64 8.96 -10.96
CA LYS A 224 -12.36 10.25 -10.96
C LYS A 224 -13.83 10.15 -10.51
N ASP A 225 -14.48 9.01 -10.76
CA ASP A 225 -15.91 8.83 -10.55
C ASP A 225 -16.20 8.28 -9.15
N GLY A 226 -15.17 7.81 -8.44
CA GLY A 226 -15.23 7.27 -7.10
C GLY A 226 -15.75 5.83 -7.05
N ASP A 227 -15.95 5.19 -8.21
CA ASP A 227 -16.54 3.86 -8.39
C ASP A 227 -15.52 2.72 -8.51
N TRP A 228 -14.24 3.06 -8.35
CA TRP A 228 -13.05 2.22 -8.51
C TRP A 228 -12.88 1.66 -9.92
N ASP A 229 -13.50 2.28 -10.93
CA ASP A 229 -13.30 1.98 -12.34
C ASP A 229 -12.18 2.84 -12.94
N THR A 230 -11.87 2.57 -14.21
CA THR A 230 -10.56 2.83 -14.78
C THR A 230 -10.56 3.85 -15.94
N PRO A 231 -10.96 5.12 -15.74
CA PRO A 231 -10.83 6.13 -16.78
C PRO A 231 -9.44 6.80 -16.83
N HIS A 232 -8.62 6.76 -15.78
CA HIS A 232 -7.35 7.52 -15.69
C HIS A 232 -6.12 6.72 -15.18
N GLU A 233 -5.88 5.52 -15.72
CA GLU A 233 -4.72 4.67 -15.34
C GLU A 233 -3.37 5.37 -15.39
N LYS A 234 -3.21 6.37 -16.26
CA LYS A 234 -1.92 7.00 -16.51
C LYS A 234 -1.41 7.84 -15.35
N HIS A 235 -2.31 8.36 -14.52
CA HIS A 235 -1.99 9.21 -13.38
C HIS A 235 -1.39 8.42 -12.21
N ARG A 236 -1.56 7.10 -12.20
CA ARG A 236 -1.24 6.24 -11.05
C ARG A 236 0.21 6.22 -10.59
N ARG A 237 1.14 6.66 -11.45
CA ARG A 237 2.59 6.52 -11.22
C ARG A 237 3.32 7.84 -10.98
N GLY A 238 2.62 8.97 -10.97
CA GLY A 238 3.27 10.29 -10.86
C GLY A 238 4.24 10.59 -11.99
N VAL A 239 3.94 10.11 -13.20
CA VAL A 239 4.70 10.41 -14.42
C VAL A 239 3.86 11.14 -15.47
N VAL A 240 2.61 11.46 -15.13
CA VAL A 240 1.65 12.15 -15.98
C VAL A 240 0.97 13.24 -15.18
N ILE A 241 0.76 14.38 -15.83
CA ILE A 241 -0.02 15.49 -15.30
C ILE A 241 -0.86 16.09 -16.43
N ASP A 242 -2.10 16.41 -16.13
CA ASP A 242 -2.99 17.13 -17.02
C ASP A 242 -2.73 18.63 -16.92
N ILE A 243 -2.61 19.27 -18.09
CA ILE A 243 -2.39 20.71 -18.18
C ILE A 243 -3.52 21.29 -19.02
N ARG A 244 -4.25 22.24 -18.44
CA ARG A 244 -5.36 22.89 -19.15
C ARG A 244 -4.82 23.78 -20.25
N ALA A 245 -5.28 23.53 -21.48
CA ALA A 245 -4.85 24.23 -22.69
C ALA A 245 -5.86 25.29 -23.18
N ASN A 246 -6.85 25.63 -22.34
CA ASN A 246 -8.13 26.22 -22.78
C ASN A 246 -8.14 27.76 -22.68
N THR A 247 -7.05 28.38 -22.26
CA THR A 247 -6.85 29.81 -22.50
C THR A 247 -6.55 30.01 -23.99
N THR A 248 -6.65 31.23 -24.50
CA THR A 248 -6.65 31.63 -25.93
C THR A 248 -5.46 31.17 -26.79
N SER A 249 -4.54 30.35 -26.28
CA SER A 249 -3.30 29.93 -26.92
C SER A 249 -2.99 28.43 -26.82
N ALA A 250 -3.98 27.55 -27.01
CA ALA A 250 -3.75 26.11 -27.20
C ALA A 250 -2.65 25.80 -28.26
N THR A 251 -2.42 26.72 -29.20
CA THR A 251 -1.32 26.70 -30.17
C THR A 251 0.06 26.89 -29.50
N SER A 252 0.20 27.82 -28.56
CA SER A 252 1.45 28.10 -27.82
C SER A 252 1.87 26.92 -26.96
N LEU A 253 0.94 26.32 -26.20
CA LEU A 253 1.23 25.11 -25.43
C LEU A 253 1.63 23.93 -26.33
N LYS A 254 0.90 23.69 -27.43
CA LYS A 254 1.24 22.64 -28.41
C LYS A 254 2.61 22.85 -29.04
N ASN A 255 2.98 24.10 -29.31
CA ASN A 255 4.30 24.44 -29.86
C ASN A 255 5.41 24.23 -28.82
N CYS A 256 5.18 24.62 -27.56
CA CYS A 256 6.11 24.36 -26.46
C CYS A 256 6.37 22.85 -26.27
N LEU A 257 5.31 22.03 -26.24
CA LEU A 257 5.43 20.57 -26.13
C LEU A 257 6.19 19.92 -27.30
N LYS A 258 5.98 20.41 -28.53
CA LYS A 258 6.74 19.96 -29.70
C LYS A 258 8.23 20.30 -29.60
N ILE A 259 8.56 21.48 -29.09
CA ILE A 259 9.97 21.89 -28.87
C ILE A 259 10.59 21.00 -27.79
N LEU A 260 9.95 20.86 -26.63
CA LEU A 260 10.48 20.08 -25.51
C LEU A 260 10.64 18.59 -25.83
N SER A 261 9.68 17.97 -26.53
CA SER A 261 9.81 16.59 -26.98
C SER A 261 10.93 16.38 -27.99
N SER A 262 11.31 17.42 -28.75
CA SER A 262 12.48 17.39 -29.62
C SER A 262 13.78 17.55 -28.83
N TRP A 263 13.79 18.40 -27.81
CA TRP A 263 14.95 18.61 -26.91
C TRP A 263 15.24 17.40 -25.99
N LEU A 264 14.21 16.76 -25.42
CA LEU A 264 14.34 15.53 -24.62
C LEU A 264 14.95 14.38 -25.43
N ARG A 265 14.63 14.29 -26.74
CA ARG A 265 15.26 13.30 -27.64
C ARG A 265 16.74 13.58 -27.85
N ILE A 266 17.15 14.84 -27.92
CA ILE A 266 18.56 15.24 -28.10
C ILE A 266 19.36 14.98 -26.82
N GLN A 267 18.82 15.27 -25.64
CA GLN A 267 19.52 15.00 -24.38
C GLN A 267 19.70 13.50 -24.11
N ASN A 268 18.73 12.66 -24.46
CA ASN A 268 18.88 11.20 -24.38
C ASN A 268 19.90 10.64 -25.39
N TRP A 269 20.18 11.36 -26.48
CA TRP A 269 21.20 10.99 -27.48
C TRP A 269 22.61 11.41 -27.08
N LEU A 270 22.74 12.43 -26.23
CA LEU A 270 24.03 12.93 -25.73
C LEU A 270 24.49 12.25 -24.42
N MET A 271 23.61 11.49 -23.77
CA MET A 271 23.88 10.74 -22.54
C MET A 271 23.94 9.21 -22.74
N ALA A 272 23.93 8.74 -23.99
CA ALA A 272 24.14 7.35 -24.39
C ALA A 272 25.47 7.22 -25.14
#